data_AF-A0A9D7LLL2-F1
#
_entry.id   AF-A0A9D7LLL2-F1
#
_cell.length_a   1.000
_cell.length_b   1.000
_cell.length_c   1.000
_cell.angle_alpha   90.00
_cell.angle_beta   90.00
_cell.angle_gamma   90.00
#
_symmetry.space_group_name_H-M   'P 1'
#
loop_
_entity.id
_entity.type
_entity.pdbx_description
1 polymer ?
#
loop_
_entity_poly.entity_id
_entity_poly.type
_entity_poly.pdbx_seq_one_letter_code
_entity_poly.pdbx_strand_id
1 'polypeptide(L)'
;MARPVSRDAEIPDDSYDVVISCEVMEHNPHWAETMKNMVRVCRPGGLVVMTCATLGRGEHGTARTSPDSSPLTVELGWNYYRNLTARDFKKAGATEGLCCMFACNWKSHDLYMLGIKGTAGSESLAKLSAIQKQYRAAHWSHWSAVRRAAKAILLNKRN
;
A
#
# COMPACT_ATOMS: atom_id res chain seq x y z
N MET A 1 -27.14 12.36 -7.29
CA MET A 1 -27.23 10.88 -7.24
C MET A 1 -26.33 10.40 -6.11
N ALA A 2 -26.90 9.82 -5.06
CA ALA A 2 -26.11 9.22 -3.98
C ALA A 2 -25.31 8.04 -4.58
N ARG A 3 -23.98 8.06 -4.44
CA ARG A 3 -23.14 6.90 -4.77
C ARG A 3 -23.58 5.73 -3.87
N PRO A 4 -23.58 4.49 -4.36
CA PRO A 4 -23.82 3.35 -3.49
C PRO A 4 -22.73 3.36 -2.41
N VAL A 5 -23.16 3.31 -1.16
CA VAL A 5 -22.31 2.98 -0.03
C VAL A 5 -21.54 1.71 -0.44
N SER A 6 -20.21 1.75 -0.43
CA SER A 6 -19.41 0.57 -0.75
C SER A 6 -19.85 -0.57 0.16
N ARG A 7 -20.03 -1.79 -0.38
CA ARG A 7 -20.47 -2.97 0.40
C ARG A 7 -19.65 -3.18 1.68
N ASP A 8 -18.41 -2.72 1.69
CA ASP A 8 -17.50 -2.79 2.83
C ASP A 8 -17.86 -1.89 4.02
N ALA A 9 -18.71 -0.88 3.83
CA ALA A 9 -19.18 -0.02 4.91
C ALA A 9 -20.15 -0.74 5.85
N GLU A 10 -20.75 -1.84 5.40
CA GLU A 10 -21.62 -2.68 6.22
C GLU A 10 -20.85 -3.68 7.09
N ILE A 11 -19.55 -3.87 6.81
CA ILE A 11 -18.70 -4.78 7.59
C ILE A 11 -18.45 -4.15 8.98
N PRO A 12 -18.79 -4.83 10.09
CA PRO A 12 -18.50 -4.35 11.44
C PRO A 12 -17.00 -4.12 11.67
N ASP A 13 -16.69 -3.26 12.62
CA ASP A 13 -15.32 -3.09 13.10
C ASP A 13 -14.77 -4.42 13.64
N ASP A 14 -13.45 -4.60 13.55
CA ASP A 14 -12.75 -5.75 14.12
C ASP A 14 -13.21 -7.14 13.61
N SER A 15 -13.77 -7.19 12.41
CA SER A 15 -14.34 -8.41 11.80
C SER A 15 -13.29 -9.44 11.34
N TYR A 16 -12.05 -9.04 11.07
CA TYR A 16 -11.05 -9.91 10.43
C TYR A 16 -9.72 -9.99 11.17
N ASP A 17 -9.16 -11.20 11.23
CA ASP A 17 -7.79 -11.46 11.69
C ASP A 17 -6.72 -10.85 10.79
N VAL A 18 -6.95 -10.90 9.47
CA VAL A 18 -5.99 -10.50 8.45
C VAL A 18 -6.73 -9.74 7.34
N VAL A 19 -6.20 -8.58 6.97
CA VAL A 19 -6.74 -7.73 5.89
C VAL A 19 -5.64 -7.43 4.89
N ILE A 20 -5.88 -7.70 3.60
CA ILE A 20 -4.87 -7.61 2.55
C ILE A 20 -5.41 -6.81 1.37
N SER A 21 -4.59 -5.90 0.84
CA SER A 21 -4.84 -5.23 -0.45
C SER A 21 -3.59 -5.29 -1.31
N CYS A 22 -3.70 -5.81 -2.52
CA CYS A 22 -2.57 -5.92 -3.45
C CYS A 22 -2.87 -5.13 -4.72
N GLU A 23 -2.05 -4.13 -5.04
CA GLU A 23 -2.05 -3.43 -6.35
C GLU A 23 -3.36 -2.68 -6.67
N VAL A 24 -4.03 -2.16 -5.64
CA VAL A 24 -5.30 -1.42 -5.80
C VAL A 24 -5.13 0.08 -5.52
N MET A 25 -4.24 0.47 -4.61
CA MET A 25 -4.21 1.83 -4.06
C MET A 25 -3.82 2.89 -5.09
N GLU A 26 -2.95 2.54 -6.03
CA GLU A 26 -2.51 3.38 -7.14
C GLU A 26 -3.64 3.71 -8.11
N HIS A 27 -4.67 2.85 -8.23
CA HIS A 27 -5.84 3.02 -9.10
C HIS A 27 -7.05 3.61 -8.39
N ASN A 28 -6.97 3.78 -7.07
CA ASN A 28 -8.09 4.18 -6.25
C ASN A 28 -7.95 5.65 -5.81
N PRO A 29 -8.80 6.58 -6.29
CA PRO A 29 -8.75 7.98 -5.85
C PRO A 29 -9.08 8.16 -4.36
N HIS A 30 -9.71 7.17 -3.73
CA HIS A 30 -10.07 7.11 -2.30
C HIS A 30 -9.18 6.12 -1.53
N TRP A 31 -7.91 5.99 -1.93
CA TRP A 31 -6.96 5.05 -1.32
C TRP A 31 -6.76 5.29 0.18
N ALA A 32 -6.86 6.54 0.65
CA ALA A 32 -6.66 6.88 2.05
C ALA A 32 -7.83 6.37 2.92
N GLU A 33 -9.06 6.59 2.45
CA GLU A 33 -10.30 6.08 3.06
C GLU A 33 -10.31 4.55 3.03
N THR A 34 -9.87 3.96 1.93
CA THR A 34 -9.78 2.50 1.77
C THR A 34 -8.80 1.89 2.76
N MET A 35 -7.61 2.49 2.92
CA MET A 35 -6.65 2.06 3.93
C MET A 35 -7.21 2.22 5.36
N LYS A 36 -7.87 3.34 5.68
CA LYS A 36 -8.53 3.52 6.98
C LYS A 36 -9.61 2.46 7.22
N ASN A 37 -10.36 2.10 6.20
CA ASN A 37 -11.35 1.03 6.27
C ASN A 37 -10.70 -0.33 6.54
N MET A 38 -9.57 -0.64 5.89
CA MET A 38 -8.81 -1.86 6.18
C MET A 38 -8.35 -1.93 7.64
N VAL A 39 -7.88 -0.80 8.21
CA VAL A 39 -7.54 -0.72 9.65
C VAL A 39 -8.78 -0.95 10.52
N ARG A 40 -9.90 -0.32 10.18
CA ARG A 40 -11.15 -0.41 10.94
C ARG A 40 -11.66 -1.85 11.05
N VAL A 41 -11.74 -2.57 9.93
CA VAL A 41 -12.29 -3.95 9.89
C VAL A 41 -11.30 -5.02 10.37
N CYS A 42 -10.01 -4.69 10.47
CA CYS A 42 -9.04 -5.58 11.11
C CYS A 42 -9.24 -5.56 12.63
N ARG A 43 -9.17 -6.70 13.31
CA ARG A 43 -9.26 -6.76 14.79
C ARG A 43 -8.00 -6.26 15.48
N PRO A 44 -8.03 -5.85 16.76
CA PRO A 44 -6.82 -5.53 17.52
C PRO A 44 -5.88 -6.74 17.56
N GLY A 45 -4.58 -6.50 17.33
CA GLY A 45 -3.57 -7.55 17.17
C GLY A 45 -3.61 -8.28 15.81
N GLY A 46 -4.57 -7.98 14.94
CA GLY A 46 -4.67 -8.50 13.59
C GLY A 46 -3.65 -7.89 12.63
N LEU A 47 -3.46 -8.57 11.49
CA LEU A 47 -2.47 -8.22 10.48
C LEU A 47 -3.08 -7.42 9.32
N VAL A 48 -2.42 -6.35 8.92
CA VAL A 48 -2.77 -5.57 7.73
C VAL A 48 -1.58 -5.57 6.77
N VAL A 49 -1.83 -6.02 5.53
CA VAL A 49 -0.83 -6.08 4.46
C VAL A 49 -1.31 -5.24 3.28
N MET A 50 -0.43 -4.41 2.73
CA MET A 50 -0.73 -3.63 1.54
C MET A 50 0.44 -3.58 0.58
N THR A 51 0.17 -3.76 -0.72
CA THR A 51 1.10 -3.44 -1.80
C THR A 51 0.47 -2.48 -2.81
N CYS A 52 1.28 -1.59 -3.37
CA CYS A 52 0.90 -0.72 -4.48
C CYS A 52 2.13 -0.17 -5.21
N ALA A 53 1.93 0.36 -6.41
CA ALA A 53 2.94 1.07 -7.16
C ALA A 53 3.54 2.27 -6.38
N THR A 54 4.87 2.42 -6.46
CA THR A 54 5.61 3.55 -5.92
C THR A 54 6.46 4.24 -6.98
N LEU A 55 7.28 5.21 -6.56
CA LEU A 55 8.09 6.06 -7.43
C LEU A 55 8.84 5.26 -8.49
N GLY A 56 8.75 5.73 -9.73
CA GLY A 56 9.42 5.14 -10.89
C GLY A 56 8.65 4.01 -11.59
N ARG A 57 7.52 3.53 -11.04
CA ARG A 57 6.66 2.58 -11.75
C ARG A 57 5.89 3.27 -12.87
N GLY A 58 5.88 2.71 -14.08
CA GLY A 58 5.10 3.21 -15.20
C GLY A 58 3.61 3.17 -14.91
N GLU A 59 2.84 4.15 -15.41
CA GLU A 59 1.38 4.04 -15.44
C GLU A 59 0.97 2.74 -16.15
N HIS A 60 -0.06 2.09 -15.63
CA HIS A 60 -0.66 0.88 -16.16
C HIS A 60 -2.12 0.83 -15.73
N GLY A 61 -2.91 -0.09 -16.28
CA GLY A 61 -4.30 -0.33 -15.85
C GLY A 61 -5.20 0.90 -15.92
N THR A 62 -4.97 1.79 -16.90
CA THR A 62 -5.85 2.91 -17.21
C THR A 62 -6.31 2.82 -18.66
N ALA A 63 -7.33 3.58 -19.06
CA ALA A 63 -7.74 3.64 -20.47
C ALA A 63 -6.61 4.14 -21.39
N ARG A 64 -5.64 4.87 -20.84
CA ARG A 64 -4.50 5.43 -21.58
C ARG A 64 -3.34 4.44 -21.72
N THR A 65 -3.14 3.57 -20.74
CA THR A 65 -1.98 2.67 -20.68
C THR A 65 -2.37 1.29 -20.16
N SER A 66 -2.21 0.27 -20.99
CA SER A 66 -2.43 -1.15 -20.64
C SER A 66 -3.76 -1.40 -19.90
N PRO A 67 -4.92 -1.09 -20.50
CA PRO A 67 -6.23 -1.18 -19.84
C PRO A 67 -6.55 -2.59 -19.32
N ASP A 68 -6.03 -3.63 -19.98
CA ASP A 68 -6.18 -5.04 -19.57
C ASP A 68 -5.49 -5.37 -18.24
N SER A 69 -4.62 -4.49 -17.73
CA SER A 69 -3.99 -4.65 -16.41
C SER A 69 -4.92 -4.29 -15.24
N SER A 70 -6.04 -3.60 -15.50
CA SER A 70 -7.07 -3.31 -14.49
C SER A 70 -8.45 -3.11 -15.14
N PRO A 71 -8.98 -4.12 -15.84
CA PRO A 71 -10.14 -3.97 -16.73
C PRO A 71 -11.37 -3.46 -15.98
N LEU A 72 -11.59 -3.93 -14.75
CA LEU A 72 -12.73 -3.52 -13.92
C LEU A 72 -12.71 -2.03 -13.55
N THR A 73 -11.54 -1.45 -13.33
CA THR A 73 -11.45 0.00 -13.02
C THR A 73 -11.70 0.84 -14.27
N VAL A 74 -11.19 0.39 -15.41
CA VAL A 74 -11.41 1.02 -16.72
C VAL A 74 -12.88 0.96 -17.12
N GLU A 75 -13.54 -0.20 -16.94
CA GLU A 75 -14.98 -0.38 -17.18
C GLU A 75 -15.85 0.54 -16.30
N LEU A 76 -15.41 0.81 -15.06
CA LEU A 76 -16.05 1.78 -14.15
C LEU A 76 -15.75 3.24 -14.52
N GLY A 77 -14.99 3.49 -15.60
CA GLY A 77 -14.54 4.80 -16.04
C GLY A 77 -13.49 5.44 -15.12
N TRP A 78 -12.92 4.66 -14.20
CA TRP A 78 -11.89 5.15 -13.28
C TRP A 78 -10.54 5.18 -13.99
N ASN A 79 -10.06 6.40 -14.24
CA ASN A 79 -8.77 6.67 -14.89
C ASN A 79 -7.76 7.32 -13.93
N TYR A 80 -8.02 7.24 -12.63
CA TYR A 80 -7.06 7.68 -11.63
C TYR A 80 -5.89 6.69 -11.62
N TYR A 81 -4.67 7.24 -11.69
CA TYR A 81 -3.45 6.50 -11.42
C TYR A 81 -2.51 7.42 -10.63
N ARG A 82 -1.90 6.90 -9.57
CA ARG A 82 -0.85 7.62 -8.85
C ARG A 82 0.11 6.66 -8.16
N ASN A 83 1.40 6.85 -8.41
CA ASN A 83 2.42 6.20 -7.59
C ASN A 83 2.42 6.76 -6.15
N LEU A 84 2.20 5.90 -5.15
CA LEU A 84 2.10 6.28 -3.74
C LEU A 84 3.40 5.99 -2.98
N THR A 85 3.66 6.77 -1.93
CA THR A 85 4.83 6.58 -1.05
C THR A 85 4.38 6.42 0.40
N ALA A 86 5.23 5.84 1.24
CA ALA A 86 4.99 5.77 2.69
C ALA A 86 4.69 7.15 3.31
N ARG A 87 5.23 8.24 2.74
CA ARG A 87 4.94 9.62 3.18
C ARG A 87 3.50 10.03 2.88
N ASP A 88 2.93 9.61 1.74
CA ASP A 88 1.54 9.92 1.39
C ASP A 88 0.60 9.26 2.43
N PHE A 89 0.79 7.98 2.75
CA PHE A 89 0.02 7.27 3.78
C PHE A 89 0.12 7.92 5.17
N LYS A 90 1.35 8.26 5.61
CA LYS A 90 1.57 8.91 6.91
C LYS A 90 0.91 10.29 6.97
N LYS A 91 1.02 11.10 5.90
CA LYS A 91 0.42 12.44 5.85
C LYS A 91 -1.11 12.42 5.88
N ALA A 92 -1.72 11.39 5.29
CA ALA A 92 -3.18 11.26 5.25
C ALA A 92 -3.78 10.67 6.55
N GLY A 93 -2.96 10.32 7.54
CA GLY A 93 -3.39 9.58 8.72
C GLY A 93 -3.94 8.19 8.38
N ALA A 94 -3.55 7.63 7.22
CA ALA A 94 -4.14 6.39 6.70
C ALA A 94 -3.72 5.14 7.47
N THR A 95 -2.63 5.23 8.24
CA THR A 95 -2.09 4.13 9.06
C THR A 95 -2.20 4.40 10.55
N GLU A 96 -3.05 5.34 10.97
CA GLU A 96 -3.33 5.59 12.38
C GLU A 96 -3.90 4.31 13.01
N GLY A 97 -3.49 4.02 14.25
CA GLY A 97 -3.88 2.77 14.92
C GLY A 97 -3.12 1.53 14.45
N LEU A 98 -2.16 1.64 13.52
CA LEU A 98 -1.26 0.54 13.16
C LEU A 98 0.15 0.77 13.70
N CYS A 99 0.74 -0.26 14.28
CA CYS A 99 2.20 -0.36 14.29
C CYS A 99 2.66 -1.01 12.98
N CYS A 100 3.35 -0.26 12.12
CA CYS A 100 3.68 -0.73 10.79
C CYS A 100 5.10 -0.41 10.32
N MET A 101 5.58 -1.22 9.38
CA MET A 101 6.79 -0.97 8.59
C MET A 101 6.43 -0.76 7.11
N PHE A 102 7.26 0.00 6.41
CA PHE A 102 7.22 0.13 4.96
C PHE A 102 8.54 -0.34 4.35
N ALA A 103 8.46 -0.94 3.17
CA ALA A 103 9.60 -1.33 2.37
C ALA A 103 9.31 -1.10 0.88
N CYS A 104 10.32 -0.79 0.09
CA CYS A 104 10.16 -0.66 -1.36
C CYS A 104 10.92 -1.77 -2.08
N ASN A 105 10.27 -2.37 -3.07
CA ASN A 105 10.90 -3.22 -4.06
C ASN A 105 11.28 -2.37 -5.26
N TRP A 106 12.55 -1.96 -5.36
CA TRP A 106 12.99 -1.10 -6.48
C TRP A 106 13.16 -1.84 -7.80
N LYS A 107 13.05 -3.17 -7.83
CA LYS A 107 13.07 -3.93 -9.09
C LYS A 107 11.74 -3.80 -9.82
N SER A 108 10.62 -3.96 -9.11
CA SER A 108 9.26 -3.81 -9.65
C SER A 108 8.70 -2.39 -9.49
N HIS A 109 9.29 -1.58 -8.60
CA HIS A 109 8.81 -0.27 -8.17
C HIS A 109 7.51 -0.35 -7.34
N ASP A 110 7.50 -1.22 -6.33
CA ASP A 110 6.35 -1.42 -5.44
C ASP A 110 6.66 -0.93 -4.03
N LEU A 111 5.67 -0.37 -3.36
CA LEU A 111 5.65 -0.12 -1.93
C LEU A 111 4.92 -1.26 -1.23
N TYR A 112 5.58 -1.84 -0.23
CA TYR A 112 5.00 -2.82 0.67
C TYR A 112 4.80 -2.21 2.05
N MET A 113 3.71 -2.59 2.70
CA MET A 113 3.36 -2.22 4.05
C MET A 113 2.90 -3.45 4.82
N LEU A 114 3.43 -3.61 6.03
CA LEU A 114 3.05 -4.64 6.98
C LEU A 114 2.75 -3.96 8.31
N GLY A 115 1.56 -4.17 8.85
CA GLY A 115 1.12 -3.54 10.09
C GLY A 115 0.32 -4.46 11.00
N ILE A 116 0.39 -4.21 12.30
CA ILE A 116 -0.42 -4.85 13.33
C ILE A 116 -1.32 -3.80 13.95
N LYS A 117 -2.62 -4.07 14.06
CA LYS A 117 -3.57 -3.10 14.65
C LYS A 117 -3.43 -2.99 16.16
N GLY A 118 -3.49 -1.76 16.66
CA GLY A 118 -3.40 -1.42 18.07
C GLY A 118 -1.97 -1.30 18.56
N THR A 119 -1.82 -1.38 19.88
CA THR A 119 -0.51 -1.44 20.53
C THR A 119 0.11 -2.81 20.30
N ALA A 120 1.04 -2.90 19.34
CA ALA A 120 1.83 -4.10 19.17
C ALA A 120 2.68 -4.35 20.42
N GLY A 121 2.55 -5.53 21.02
CA GLY A 121 3.43 -5.98 22.10
C GLY A 121 4.90 -6.01 21.66
N SER A 122 5.83 -5.99 22.62
CA SER A 122 7.28 -5.96 22.36
C SER A 122 7.75 -7.06 21.41
N GLU A 123 7.16 -8.25 21.48
CA GLU A 123 7.45 -9.37 20.58
C GLU A 123 7.02 -9.09 19.13
N SER A 124 5.82 -8.53 18.94
CA SER A 124 5.30 -8.17 17.61
C SER A 124 6.13 -7.08 16.95
N LEU A 125 6.55 -6.08 17.72
CA LEU A 125 7.49 -5.05 17.27
C LEU A 125 8.84 -5.63 16.86
N ALA A 126 9.38 -6.57 17.65
CA ALA A 126 10.62 -7.26 17.35
C ALA A 126 10.52 -8.07 16.05
N LYS A 127 9.40 -8.77 15.83
CA LYS A 127 9.11 -9.49 14.58
C LYS A 127 9.05 -8.56 13.37
N LEU A 128 8.31 -7.44 13.45
CA LEU A 128 8.24 -6.44 12.37
C LEU A 128 9.62 -5.87 12.04
N SER A 129 10.43 -5.54 13.05
CA SER A 129 11.79 -5.04 12.88
C SER A 129 12.71 -6.08 12.24
N ALA A 130 12.62 -7.34 12.67
CA ALA A 130 13.38 -8.45 12.09
C ALA A 130 13.04 -8.65 10.60
N ILE A 131 11.75 -8.64 10.25
CA ILE A 131 11.28 -8.72 8.86
C ILE A 131 11.84 -7.56 8.04
N GLN A 132 11.75 -6.32 8.55
CA GLN A 132 12.26 -5.14 7.85
C GLN A 132 13.79 -5.24 7.61
N LYS A 133 14.54 -5.72 8.61
CA LYS A 133 16.00 -5.91 8.50
C LYS A 133 16.35 -6.99 7.47
N GLN A 134 15.68 -8.14 7.51
CA GLN A 134 15.88 -9.23 6.55
C GLN A 134 15.55 -8.79 5.13
N TYR A 135 14.42 -8.11 4.94
CA TYR A 135 14.03 -7.58 3.63
C TYR A 135 15.07 -6.59 3.09
N ARG A 136 15.54 -5.66 3.93
CA ARG A 136 16.61 -4.73 3.53
C ARG A 136 17.89 -5.46 3.13
N ALA A 137 18.34 -6.44 3.91
CA ALA A 137 19.54 -7.21 3.59
C ALA A 137 19.42 -7.93 2.24
N ALA A 138 18.25 -8.52 1.95
CA ALA A 138 18.01 -9.23 0.69
C ALA A 138 17.88 -8.29 -0.52
N HIS A 139 17.23 -7.13 -0.36
CA HIS A 139 16.83 -6.28 -1.49
C HIS A 139 17.67 -5.00 -1.69
N TRP A 140 18.56 -4.67 -0.76
CA TRP A 140 19.45 -3.48 -0.86
C TRP A 140 20.94 -3.82 -0.92
N SER A 141 21.33 -5.10 -0.87
CA SER A 141 22.73 -5.55 -0.90
C SER A 141 23.45 -5.35 -2.24
N HIS A 142 22.72 -4.98 -3.30
CA HIS A 142 23.27 -4.85 -4.65
C HIS A 142 23.21 -3.40 -5.14
N TRP A 143 24.29 -2.94 -5.79
CA TRP A 143 24.36 -1.59 -6.37
C TRP A 143 23.20 -1.27 -7.33
N SER A 144 22.72 -2.28 -8.08
CA SER A 144 21.60 -2.07 -9.00
C SER A 144 20.29 -1.67 -8.30
N ALA A 145 20.06 -2.11 -7.05
CA ALA A 145 18.91 -1.73 -6.26
C ALA A 145 19.07 -0.30 -5.73
N VAL A 146 20.25 0.03 -5.19
CA VAL A 146 20.59 1.38 -4.73
C VAL A 146 20.45 2.40 -5.86
N ARG A 147 20.97 2.10 -7.05
CA ARG A 147 20.87 2.96 -8.23
C ARG A 147 19.41 3.20 -8.65
N ARG A 148 18.57 2.15 -8.64
CA ARG A 148 17.14 2.26 -8.97
C ARG A 148 16.39 3.11 -7.94
N ALA A 149 16.65 2.87 -6.65
CA ALA A 149 16.11 3.68 -5.56
C ALA A 149 16.50 5.16 -5.70
N ALA A 150 17.79 5.44 -5.88
CA ALA A 150 18.29 6.80 -6.03
C ALA A 150 17.64 7.49 -7.24
N LYS A 151 17.56 6.83 -8.39
CA LYS A 151 16.91 7.38 -9.59
C LYS A 151 15.42 7.67 -9.33
N ALA A 152 14.68 6.76 -8.70
CA ALA A 152 13.26 6.94 -8.43
C ALA A 152 12.99 8.07 -7.41
N ILE A 153 13.77 8.10 -6.32
CA ILE A 153 13.61 9.05 -5.22
C ILE A 153 14.06 10.46 -5.64
N LEU A 154 15.27 10.60 -6.20
CA LEU A 154 15.85 11.91 -6.50
C LEU A 154 15.19 12.58 -7.70
N LEU A 155 14.75 11.79 -8.69
CA LEU A 155 14.01 12.34 -9.83
C LEU A 155 12.50 12.46 -9.55
N ASN A 156 12.04 12.02 -8.37
CA ASN A 156 10.65 12.06 -7.90
C ASN A 156 9.62 11.73 -9.01
N LYS A 157 9.88 10.66 -9.76
CA LYS A 157 9.01 10.24 -10.87
C LYS A 157 7.69 9.67 -10.34
N ARG A 158 6.76 10.57 -10.06
CA ARG A 158 5.35 10.27 -9.84
C ARG A 158 4.68 10.28 -11.21
N ASN A 159 4.13 9.14 -11.59
CA ASN A 159 3.06 9.09 -12.58
C ASN A 159 1.74 9.27 -11.83
#